data_AF-A0A7W0GR25-F1
#
_entry.id   AF-A0A7W0GR25-F1
#
_cell.length_a   1.000
_cell.length_b   1.000
_cell.length_c   1.000
_cell.angle_alpha   90.00
_cell.angle_beta   90.00
_cell.angle_gamma   90.00
#
_symmetry.space_group_name_H-M   'P 1'
#
loop_
_entity.id
_entity.type
_entity.pdbx_description
1 polymer ?
#
loop_
_entity_poly.entity_id
_entity_poly.type
_entity_poly.pdbx_seq_one_letter_code
_entity_poly.pdbx_strand_id
1 'polypeptide(L)' 'IRELGGALFCDRRYDHVFVYHNGAESYYAARAFRGSLRV' A
#
# COMPACT_ATOMS: atom_id res chain seq x y z
N ILE A 1 -0.39 10.48 -2.85
CA ILE A 1 -0.03 9.24 -2.10
C ILE A 1 -0.51 8.00 -2.85
N ARG A 2 -1.82 7.77 -3.02
CA ARG A 2 -2.35 6.65 -3.86
C ARG A 2 -1.97 6.76 -5.35
N GLU A 3 -1.91 7.97 -5.91
CA GLU A 3 -1.42 8.22 -7.29
C GLU A 3 0.10 7.99 -7.45
N LEU A 4 0.87 8.14 -6.37
CA LEU A 4 2.31 7.84 -6.34
C LEU A 4 2.57 6.38 -5.93
N GLY A 5 1.51 5.55 -5.91
CA GLY A 5 1.49 4.14 -5.53
C GLY A 5 1.72 3.83 -4.05
N GLY A 6 1.97 4.81 -3.18
CA GLY A 6 2.09 4.59 -1.75
C GLY A 6 0.73 4.36 -1.06
N ALA A 7 0.72 3.62 0.04
CA ALA A 7 -0.41 3.60 0.98
C ALA A 7 0.05 4.02 2.38
N LEU A 8 -0.87 4.67 3.09
CA LEU A 8 -0.73 5.01 4.51
C LEU A 8 -1.73 4.17 5.28
N PHE A 9 -1.29 3.61 6.40
CA PHE A 9 -2.13 2.87 7.34
C PHE A 9 -1.94 3.42 8.73
N CYS A 10 -2.98 3.32 9.56
CA CYS A 10 -2.92 3.74 10.94
C CYS A 10 -3.81 2.87 11.83
N ASP A 11 -3.34 2.63 13.05
CA ASP A 11 -4.15 2.04 14.11
C ASP A 11 -3.83 2.68 15.47
N ARG A 12 -4.77 2.59 16.40
CA ARG A 12 -4.66 3.18 17.74
C ARG A 12 -4.61 2.08 18.79
N ARG A 13 -3.52 2.03 19.56
CA ARG A 13 -3.33 1.08 20.68
C ARG A 13 -2.71 1.84 21.84
N TYR A 14 -3.08 1.48 23.07
CA TYR A 14 -2.51 2.09 24.29
C TYR A 14 -2.58 3.63 24.33
N ASP A 15 -3.68 4.18 23.83
CA ASP A 15 -3.87 5.63 23.66
C ASP A 15 -2.82 6.35 22.78
N HIS A 16 -2.11 5.56 21.97
CA HIS A 16 -1.10 6.03 21.04
C HIS A 16 -1.51 5.73 19.59
N VAL A 17 -1.22 6.66 18.68
CA VAL A 17 -1.52 6.51 17.25
C VAL A 17 -0.26 6.06 16.53
N PHE A 18 -0.33 4.88 15.92
CA PHE A 18 0.74 4.34 15.09
C PHE A 18 0.43 4.62 13.62
N VAL A 19 1.40 5.19 12.90
CA VAL A 19 1.28 5.53 11.48
C VAL A 19 2.36 4.81 10.70
N TYR A 20 1.96 4.18 9.59
CA TYR A 20 2.81 3.38 8.74
C TYR A 20 2.75 3.90 7.30
N HIS A 21 3.87 3.82 6.59
CA HIS A 21 3.97 4.12 5.17
C HIS A 21 4.59 2.94 4.43
N ASN A 22 3.98 2.54 3.31
CA ASN A 22 4.62 1.62 2.38
C ASN A 22 4.82 2.30 1.03
N GLY A 23 5.95 1.99 0.39
CA GLY A 23 6.20 2.38 -0.99
C GLY A 23 5.28 1.63 -1.95
N ALA A 24 5.10 2.20 -3.15
CA ALA A 24 4.42 1.56 -4.26
C ALA A 24 5.01 0.20 -4.61
N GLU A 25 6.34 0.11 -4.57
CA GLU A 25 7.07 -1.11 -4.89
C GLU A 25 6.68 -2.25 -3.96
N SER A 26 6.59 -2.03 -2.65
CA SER A 26 6.14 -3.07 -1.71
C SER A 26 4.66 -3.46 -1.91
N TYR A 27 3.80 -2.51 -2.27
CA TYR A 27 2.37 -2.76 -2.54
C TYR A 27 2.15 -3.59 -3.81
N TYR A 28 2.89 -3.28 -4.88
CA TYR A 28 2.80 -3.96 -6.18
C TYR A 28 3.65 -5.23 -6.24
N ALA A 29 4.80 -5.31 -5.55
CA ALA A 29 5.64 -6.50 -5.49
C ALA A 29 4.94 -7.69 -4.83
N ALA A 30 4.13 -7.45 -3.79
CA ALA A 30 3.33 -8.50 -3.15
C ALA A 30 2.11 -8.95 -3.99
N ARG A 31 1.76 -8.23 -5.06
CA ARG A 31 0.60 -8.49 -5.95
C ARG A 31 1.02 -8.76 -7.39
N ALA A 32 2.14 -9.46 -7.59
CA ALA A 32 2.71 -9.80 -8.88
C ALA A 32 1.68 -10.04 -10.01
N PHE A 33 1.96 -9.44 -11.17
CA PHE A 33 1.34 -9.52 -12.50
C PHE A 33 -0.17 -9.83 -12.56
N ARG A 34 -1.00 -8.78 -12.61
CA ARG A 34 -2.34 -8.90 -13.22
C ARG A 34 -2.18 -8.80 -14.74
N GLY A 35 -2.21 -9.94 -15.42
CA GLY A 35 -2.22 -9.97 -16.89
C GLY A 35 -3.43 -9.21 -17.43
N SER A 36 -3.17 -8.14 -18.19
CA SER A 36 -4.21 -7.44 -18.94
C SER A 36 -4.35 -8.10 -20.31
N LEU A 37 -5.33 -8.98 -20.47
CA LEU A 37 -5.71 -9.48 -21.80
C LEU A 37 -6.62 -8.42 -22.45
N ARG A 38 -6.11 -7.79 -23.51
CA ARG A 38 -6.94 -7.00 -24.43
C ARG A 38 -7.40 -7.95 -25.53
N VAL A 39 -8.71 -8.23 -25.56
CA VAL A 39 -9.38 -8.88 -26.69
C VAL A 39 -9.80 -7.84 -27.72
#